data_AF-A0AAD7AIT5-F1
#
_entry.id   AF-A0AAD7AIT5-F1
#
_cell.length_a   1.000
_cell.length_b   1.000
_cell.length_c   1.000
_cell.angle_alpha   90.00
_cell.angle_beta   90.00
_cell.angle_gamma   90.00
#
_symmetry.space_group_name_H-M   'P 1'
#
loop_
_entity.id
_entity.type
_entity.pdbx_description
1 polymer ?
#
loop_
_entity_poly.entity_id
_entity_poly.type
_entity_poly.pdbx_seq_one_letter_code
_entity_poly.pdbx_strand_id
1 'polypeptide(L)'
;MASLFNISSRFEDVRIPPPIPMVDRVPRQQEAAPLLGDSDYDSERDEILTVRGRPTLLERINSTRVWPMATLLLLSSIFVGLFVSQYTESKRRERDPGEQACLTSECLTLSNSILSSLDESQDPCEDFYKFANGGWIAAHPLPAEKGSFGHFEALAQANQRIIQHFLETPSATSSFGTASNDELLLQKLRDFYWSCLNTRRLNGIGAEPLIRFVQKLKQLLRGQGFEAADGMSALVSEGLTAAIAFLHSRGVDALFSFAIEGDVGVDASFMIPWLYQGKLGLPSKEYYKETSIVEVYQDVVERLLIALEPESKRTETAHRLAKQVIKFETRLANASLDAHVYQDPFAIYNRLPLSNLTKSLPQIKFSEYFDTFAPDRLAENVVITCPEYLSSLSEILNETSAEVIEAYLVVRAALTLSPNLGTTSEPWKAQHTLLETLTGIKKGAGELSWQQPPRAPLIDATKTFRGSIGARSGLAYWVHT
;
A
#
# COMPACT_ATOMS: atom_id res chain seq x y z
N MET A 1 30.19 -37.96 -22.06
CA MET A 1 30.77 -36.68 -21.61
C MET A 1 29.86 -36.16 -20.48
N ALA A 2 30.00 -36.43 -19.19
CA ALA A 2 31.17 -36.63 -18.34
C ALA A 2 32.21 -35.52 -18.51
N SER A 3 32.37 -34.71 -17.46
CA SER A 3 33.13 -33.45 -17.35
C SER A 3 32.38 -32.19 -17.80
N LEU A 4 31.70 -31.55 -16.84
CA LEU A 4 31.72 -30.10 -16.57
C LEU A 4 30.97 -29.84 -15.23
N PHE A 5 31.45 -30.49 -14.18
CA PHE A 5 31.23 -30.09 -12.78
C PHE A 5 32.58 -29.57 -12.30
N ASN A 6 32.80 -28.24 -12.28
CA ASN A 6 33.63 -27.57 -11.26
C ASN A 6 33.63 -26.04 -11.41
N ILE A 7 32.55 -25.37 -11.01
CA ILE A 7 32.64 -23.99 -10.47
C ILE A 7 31.71 -23.94 -9.25
N SER A 8 32.09 -24.71 -8.23
CA SER A 8 31.64 -24.56 -6.85
C SER A 8 32.89 -24.22 -6.04
N SER A 9 33.19 -22.93 -5.91
CA SER A 9 34.14 -22.38 -4.91
C SER A 9 34.33 -20.88 -5.12
N ARG A 10 33.34 -20.06 -4.68
CA ARG A 10 33.59 -18.65 -4.28
C ARG A 10 32.43 -17.96 -3.55
N PHE A 11 31.64 -18.69 -2.78
CA PHE A 11 30.72 -18.10 -1.79
C PHE A 11 30.74 -18.95 -0.51
N GLU A 12 31.92 -19.04 0.10
CA GLU A 12 32.09 -19.46 1.49
C GLU A 12 32.91 -18.38 2.20
N ASP A 13 32.20 -17.40 2.75
CA ASP A 13 32.48 -16.73 4.03
C ASP A 13 31.63 -15.45 4.15
N VAL A 14 30.32 -15.63 4.32
CA VAL A 14 29.51 -14.65 5.06
C VAL A 14 29.01 -15.39 6.29
N ARG A 15 29.72 -15.25 7.40
CA ARG A 15 29.25 -15.74 8.69
C ARG A 15 28.06 -14.90 9.11
N ILE A 16 26.88 -15.50 9.04
CA ILE A 16 25.68 -15.00 9.71
C ILE A 16 25.95 -15.14 11.22
N PRO A 17 25.90 -14.06 12.02
CA PRO A 17 26.05 -14.18 13.47
C PRO A 17 24.90 -15.03 14.05
N PRO A 18 25.15 -15.83 15.10
CA PRO A 18 24.10 -16.64 15.72
C PRO A 18 22.98 -15.74 16.29
N PRO A 19 21.75 -16.26 16.39
CA PRO A 19 20.66 -15.54 17.03
C PRO A 19 21.03 -15.19 18.47
N ILE A 20 20.78 -13.93 18.85
CA ILE A 20 20.91 -13.45 20.22
C ILE A 20 19.98 -14.30 21.10
N PRO A 21 20.46 -14.92 22.19
CA PRO A 21 19.60 -15.68 23.08
C PRO A 21 18.52 -14.77 23.67
N MET A 22 17.28 -15.25 23.70
CA MET A 22 16.19 -14.57 24.40
C MET A 22 16.60 -14.42 25.87
N VAL A 23 16.68 -13.16 26.33
CA VAL A 23 16.83 -12.86 27.76
C VAL A 23 15.53 -13.30 28.43
N ASP A 24 15.64 -14.21 29.39
CA ASP A 24 14.53 -14.65 30.23
C ASP A 24 13.79 -13.45 30.82
N ARG A 25 12.45 -13.51 30.75
CA ARG A 25 11.57 -12.55 31.42
C ARG A 25 11.89 -12.53 32.92
N VAL A 26 12.47 -11.43 33.38
CA VAL A 26 12.48 -11.06 34.80
C VAL A 26 11.02 -10.92 35.26
N PRO A 27 10.59 -11.56 36.36
CA PRO A 27 9.23 -11.40 36.85
C PRO A 27 8.99 -9.95 37.29
N ARG A 28 7.86 -9.37 36.87
CA ARG A 28 7.30 -8.12 37.42
C ARG A 28 7.19 -8.25 38.95
N GLN A 29 8.01 -7.54 39.69
CA GLN A 29 7.63 -7.10 41.03
C GLN A 29 6.83 -5.81 40.89
N GLN A 30 5.55 -5.90 41.25
CA GLN A 30 4.73 -4.75 41.59
C GLN A 30 5.29 -4.15 42.87
N GLU A 31 5.88 -2.96 42.79
CA GLU A 31 5.94 -2.06 43.95
C GLU A 31 5.00 -0.90 43.70
N ALA A 32 3.89 -0.94 44.44
CA ALA A 32 2.92 0.10 44.58
C ALA A 32 3.54 1.28 45.35
N ALA A 33 3.32 2.49 44.85
CA ALA A 33 3.51 3.70 45.64
C ALA A 33 2.51 3.74 46.82
N PRO A 34 2.90 4.19 48.03
CA PRO A 34 1.95 4.63 49.03
C PRO A 34 1.87 6.16 49.07
N LEU A 35 0.65 6.65 48.93
CA LEU A 35 0.20 7.98 49.30
C LEU A 35 -0.02 8.06 50.83
N LEU A 36 0.33 9.21 51.40
CA LEU A 36 -0.27 9.95 52.53
C LEU A 36 -0.71 9.23 53.81
N GLY A 37 -0.26 9.73 54.96
CA GLY A 37 -0.84 9.45 56.28
C GLY A 37 -0.25 10.31 57.39
N ASP A 38 -1.04 11.27 57.87
CA ASP A 38 -0.81 12.22 58.96
C ASP A 38 -0.77 11.57 60.37
N SER A 39 -0.12 12.30 61.29
CA SER A 39 -0.36 12.50 62.74
C SER A 39 -1.01 11.41 63.62
N ASP A 40 -0.36 11.07 64.74
CA ASP A 40 -0.77 11.43 66.12
C ASP A 40 0.27 10.88 67.14
N TYR A 41 0.73 11.69 68.12
CA TYR A 41 0.35 11.70 69.55
C TYR A 41 0.59 10.33 70.23
N ASP A 42 1.35 10.17 71.32
CA ASP A 42 1.22 10.91 72.58
C ASP A 42 2.41 10.69 73.55
N SER A 43 2.65 11.71 74.39
CA SER A 43 3.02 11.72 75.82
C SER A 43 3.93 10.64 76.44
N GLU A 44 5.04 11.11 77.03
CA GLU A 44 5.23 10.99 78.49
C GLU A 44 5.98 12.21 79.08
N ARG A 45 5.38 12.77 80.15
CA ARG A 45 5.86 13.84 81.04
C ARG A 45 6.78 13.22 82.11
N ASP A 46 7.70 13.94 82.78
CA ASP A 46 7.36 14.84 83.89
C ASP A 46 8.46 15.86 84.30
N GLU A 47 7.94 17.02 84.71
CA GLU A 47 8.32 18.00 85.77
C GLU A 47 9.77 18.51 85.88
N ILE A 48 10.05 19.79 85.56
CA ILE A 48 9.78 21.08 86.27
C ILE A 48 10.54 21.26 87.59
N LEU A 49 11.51 22.18 87.57
CA LEU A 49 11.85 23.05 88.71
C LEU A 49 12.24 24.45 88.20
N THR A 50 11.36 25.41 88.45
CA THR A 50 11.54 26.85 88.19
C THR A 50 12.18 27.56 89.37
N VAL A 51 13.19 28.41 89.15
CA VAL A 51 13.42 29.63 89.97
C VAL A 51 13.99 30.77 89.10
N ARG A 52 13.44 31.97 89.31
CA ARG A 52 13.71 33.28 88.70
C ARG A 52 15.12 33.84 88.97
N GLY A 53 15.60 34.69 88.04
CA GLY A 53 16.53 35.80 88.33
C GLY A 53 17.31 36.33 87.11
N ARG A 54 17.02 37.56 86.64
CA ARG A 54 17.88 38.39 85.73
C ARG A 54 19.09 38.96 86.53
N PRO A 55 20.14 39.60 85.95
CA PRO A 55 20.39 40.03 84.55
C PRO A 55 21.82 39.73 83.97
N THR A 56 21.96 40.01 82.67
CA THR A 56 23.14 40.32 81.83
C THR A 56 24.57 40.10 82.36
N LEU A 57 25.39 39.38 81.59
CA LEU A 57 26.82 39.67 81.42
C LEU A 57 27.28 39.34 79.99
N LEU A 58 27.63 40.39 79.24
CA LEU A 58 28.49 40.34 78.06
C LEU A 58 29.86 39.80 78.50
N GLU A 59 30.26 38.62 78.03
CA GLU A 59 31.67 38.21 78.10
C GLU A 59 32.10 37.38 76.87
N ARG A 60 32.77 38.10 75.97
CA ARG A 60 33.96 37.69 75.20
C ARG A 60 34.04 36.23 74.76
N ILE A 61 33.43 35.92 73.60
CA ILE A 61 34.01 34.91 72.71
C ILE A 61 35.21 35.58 72.02
N ASN A 62 36.40 35.10 72.36
CA ASN A 62 37.68 35.61 71.91
C ASN A 62 37.81 35.46 70.37
N SER A 63 37.58 36.56 69.65
CA SER A 63 37.52 36.63 68.18
C SER A 63 38.86 36.40 67.46
N THR A 64 39.93 36.07 68.19
CA THR A 64 41.27 35.88 67.64
C THR A 64 41.58 34.45 67.20
N ARG A 65 40.75 33.45 67.56
CA ARG A 65 40.94 32.04 67.14
C ARG A 65 39.82 31.45 66.27
N VAL A 66 38.64 32.08 66.23
CA VAL A 66 37.49 31.56 65.46
C VAL A 66 37.59 31.91 63.97
N TRP A 67 38.08 33.12 63.66
CA TRP A 67 38.28 33.59 62.29
C TRP A 67 39.32 32.79 61.50
N PRO A 68 40.53 32.48 62.01
CA PRO A 68 41.49 31.67 61.25
C PRO A 68 40.99 30.24 60.99
N MET A 69 40.25 29.64 61.94
CA MET A 69 39.64 28.32 61.76
C MET A 69 38.50 28.33 60.74
N ALA A 70 37.65 29.36 60.75
CA ALA A 70 36.59 29.53 59.75
C ALA A 70 37.15 29.80 58.35
N THR A 71 38.22 30.59 58.22
CA THR A 71 38.90 30.81 56.94
C THR A 71 39.61 29.56 56.43
N LEU A 72 40.21 28.76 57.31
CA LEU A 72 40.82 27.48 56.94
C LEU A 72 39.77 26.46 56.48
N LEU A 73 38.60 26.42 57.12
CA LEU A 73 37.50 25.55 56.71
C LEU A 73 36.91 25.99 55.35
N LEU A 74 36.74 27.29 55.12
CA LEU A 74 36.30 27.84 53.82
C LEU A 74 37.32 27.60 52.70
N LEU A 75 38.61 27.80 52.97
CA LEU A 75 39.66 27.50 52.00
C LEU A 75 39.73 25.99 51.73
N SER A 76 39.53 25.15 52.74
CA SER A 76 39.47 23.69 52.56
C SER A 76 38.25 23.26 51.75
N SER A 77 37.08 23.87 51.93
CA SER A 77 35.88 23.52 51.18
C SER A 77 35.95 24.00 49.73
N ILE A 78 36.55 25.17 49.47
CA ILE A 78 36.86 25.64 48.12
C ILE A 78 37.89 24.73 47.46
N PHE A 79 38.93 24.33 48.18
CA PHE A 79 39.95 23.43 47.65
C PHE A 79 39.37 22.05 47.34
N VAL A 80 38.53 21.49 48.21
CA VAL A 80 37.80 20.25 47.96
C VAL A 80 36.81 20.41 46.80
N GLY A 81 36.12 21.55 46.69
CA GLY A 81 35.22 21.83 45.56
C GLY A 81 35.94 21.92 44.22
N LEU A 82 37.09 22.59 44.17
CA LEU A 82 37.94 22.67 42.98
C LEU A 82 38.59 21.31 42.67
N PHE A 83 39.00 20.55 43.68
CA PHE A 83 39.56 19.21 43.51
C PHE A 83 38.49 18.23 43.02
N VAL A 84 37.27 18.29 43.55
CA VAL A 84 36.13 17.51 43.06
C VAL A 84 35.72 17.96 41.65
N SER A 85 35.76 19.26 41.34
CA SER A 85 35.50 19.77 39.98
C SER A 85 36.56 19.27 38.99
N GLN A 86 37.84 19.39 39.32
CA GLN A 86 38.93 18.89 38.47
C GLN A 86 38.93 17.35 38.39
N TYR A 87 38.60 16.66 39.48
CA TYR A 87 38.53 15.19 39.51
C TYR A 87 37.31 14.67 38.76
N THR A 88 36.17 15.36 38.81
CA THR A 88 34.98 15.02 38.00
C THR A 88 35.20 15.34 36.53
N GLU A 89 35.90 16.42 36.20
CA GLU A 89 36.27 16.79 34.83
C GLU A 89 37.35 15.84 34.26
N SER A 90 38.32 15.43 35.08
CA SER A 90 39.32 14.40 34.79
C SER A 90 38.66 13.03 34.61
N LYS A 91 37.75 12.62 35.49
CA LYS A 91 36.96 11.39 35.30
C LYS A 91 36.02 11.48 34.09
N ARG A 92 35.49 12.66 33.74
CA ARG A 92 34.72 12.86 32.49
C ARG A 92 35.60 12.61 31.27
N ARG A 93 36.85 13.10 31.29
CA ARG A 93 37.83 12.87 30.23
C ARG A 93 38.35 11.43 30.20
N GLU A 94 38.47 10.76 31.34
CA GLU A 94 38.87 9.34 31.42
C GLU A 94 37.73 8.35 31.13
N ARG A 95 36.46 8.76 31.25
CA ARG A 95 35.30 7.91 30.92
C ARG A 95 34.98 7.88 29.43
N ASP A 96 35.66 8.67 28.61
CA ASP A 96 35.49 8.61 27.16
C ASP A 96 36.82 8.56 26.36
N PRO A 97 37.65 7.52 26.53
CA PRO A 97 38.78 7.27 25.65
C PRO A 97 38.36 6.49 24.37
N GLY A 98 37.08 6.54 23.98
CA GLY A 98 36.51 5.49 23.11
C GLY A 98 35.39 5.86 22.14
N GLU A 99 34.80 7.05 22.16
CA GLU A 99 33.84 7.44 21.10
C GLU A 99 34.51 8.34 20.05
N GLN A 100 35.47 7.76 19.33
CA GLN A 100 36.01 8.43 18.15
C GLN A 100 34.89 8.53 17.12
N ALA A 101 34.37 9.74 16.88
CA ALA A 101 33.30 9.98 15.92
C ALA A 101 33.65 9.33 14.58
N CYS A 102 32.70 8.61 13.97
CA CYS A 102 32.93 7.98 12.68
C CYS A 102 33.10 9.06 11.60
N LEU A 103 34.30 9.15 11.02
CA LEU A 103 34.64 10.14 9.98
C LEU A 103 34.71 9.52 8.58
N THR A 104 34.17 8.31 8.38
CA THR A 104 34.07 7.75 7.03
C THR A 104 33.07 8.55 6.20
N SER A 105 33.20 8.50 4.86
CA SER A 105 32.30 9.22 3.95
C SER A 105 30.84 8.82 4.16
N GLU A 106 30.58 7.55 4.45
CA GLU A 106 29.25 7.00 4.69
C GLU A 106 28.65 7.57 5.98
N CYS A 107 29.44 7.62 7.07
CA CYS A 107 29.00 8.18 8.34
C CYS A 107 28.70 9.67 8.24
N LEU A 108 29.53 10.44 7.52
CA LEU A 108 29.30 11.87 7.29
C LEU A 108 28.07 12.12 6.41
N THR A 109 27.84 11.27 5.41
CA THR A 109 26.66 11.37 4.54
C THR A 109 25.39 11.06 5.33
N LEU A 110 25.42 9.98 6.12
CA LEU A 110 24.29 9.56 6.96
C LEU A 110 23.97 10.60 8.03
N SER A 111 24.98 11.09 8.77
CA SER A 111 24.77 12.09 9.81
C SER A 111 24.19 13.38 9.25
N ASN A 112 24.68 13.87 8.11
CA ASN A 112 24.11 15.02 7.42
C ASN A 112 22.65 14.78 6.97
N SER A 113 22.33 13.59 6.47
CA SER A 113 20.95 13.24 6.11
C SER A 113 20.02 13.21 7.32
N ILE A 114 20.51 12.76 8.48
CA ILE A 114 19.75 12.77 9.73
C ILE A 114 19.53 14.21 10.18
N LEU A 115 20.61 14.98 10.34
CA LEU A 115 20.54 16.37 10.83
C LEU A 115 19.67 17.26 9.94
N SER A 116 19.71 17.09 8.62
CA SER A 116 18.84 17.84 7.70
C SER A 116 17.35 17.49 7.81
N SER A 117 17.02 16.33 8.37
CA SER A 117 15.63 15.90 8.58
C SER A 117 15.06 16.38 9.91
N LEU A 118 15.93 16.65 10.91
CA LEU A 118 15.53 17.07 12.24
C LEU A 118 14.95 18.50 12.27
N ASP A 119 14.03 18.73 13.21
CA ASP A 119 13.64 20.05 13.68
C ASP A 119 13.95 20.15 15.17
N GLU A 120 15.14 20.67 15.49
CA GLU A 120 15.65 20.81 16.87
C GLU A 120 14.87 21.85 17.70
N SER A 121 13.93 22.59 17.11
CA SER A 121 13.02 23.46 17.87
C SER A 121 11.93 22.70 18.61
N GLN A 122 11.71 21.43 18.26
CA GLN A 122 10.70 20.57 18.86
C GLN A 122 11.31 19.72 19.98
N ASP A 123 10.55 19.53 21.06
CA ASP A 123 10.95 18.60 22.12
C ASP A 123 10.71 17.14 21.65
N PRO A 124 11.75 16.29 21.55
CA PRO A 124 11.58 14.90 21.15
C PRO A 124 10.73 14.07 22.12
N CYS A 125 10.58 14.48 23.37
CA CYS A 125 9.73 13.81 24.35
C CYS A 125 8.24 14.15 24.19
N GLU A 126 7.92 15.28 23.54
CA GLU A 126 6.55 15.74 23.30
C GLU A 126 6.05 15.33 21.91
N ASP A 127 6.85 15.56 20.85
CA ASP A 127 6.50 15.21 19.48
C ASP A 127 7.74 14.71 18.72
N PHE A 128 8.09 13.45 18.95
CA PHE A 128 9.23 12.82 18.28
C PHE A 128 9.08 12.81 16.76
N TYR A 129 7.84 12.82 16.23
CA TYR A 129 7.63 12.82 14.78
C TYR A 129 8.06 14.16 14.17
N LYS A 130 7.65 15.30 14.74
CA LYS A 130 8.09 16.61 14.27
C LYS A 130 9.57 16.85 14.54
N PHE A 131 10.08 16.44 15.71
CA PHE A 131 11.53 16.52 15.97
C PHE A 131 12.32 15.74 14.92
N ALA A 132 11.93 14.51 14.59
CA ALA A 132 12.69 13.66 13.69
C ALA A 132 12.51 14.00 12.19
N ASN A 133 11.38 14.58 11.79
CA ASN A 133 11.00 14.76 10.38
C ASN A 133 10.70 16.22 10.00
N GLY A 134 10.66 17.16 10.93
CA GLY A 134 10.19 18.53 10.69
C GLY A 134 11.03 19.27 9.65
N GLY A 135 12.36 19.11 9.70
CA GLY A 135 13.27 19.61 8.68
C GLY A 135 13.00 19.00 7.30
N TRP A 136 12.75 17.69 7.24
CA TRP A 136 12.42 17.02 5.99
C TRP A 136 11.09 17.52 5.40
N ILE A 137 10.05 17.63 6.22
CA ILE A 137 8.72 18.10 5.80
C ILE A 137 8.80 19.53 5.27
N ALA A 138 9.56 20.40 5.93
CA ALA A 138 9.76 21.78 5.49
C ALA A 138 10.50 21.87 4.13
N ALA A 139 11.49 20.99 3.91
CA ALA A 139 12.26 20.95 2.68
C ALA A 139 11.53 20.26 1.50
N HIS A 140 10.49 19.46 1.77
CA HIS A 140 9.81 18.63 0.78
C HIS A 140 8.29 18.90 0.76
N PRO A 141 7.85 20.08 0.28
CA PRO A 141 6.44 20.39 0.17
C PRO A 141 5.74 19.39 -0.77
N LEU A 142 4.48 19.06 -0.46
CA LEU A 142 3.68 18.13 -1.25
C LEU A 142 3.55 18.63 -2.71
N PRO A 143 4.08 17.89 -3.70
CA PRO A 143 3.93 18.28 -5.09
C PRO A 143 2.45 18.31 -5.53
N ALA A 144 2.09 19.22 -6.44
CA ALA A 144 0.70 19.45 -6.84
C ALA A 144 0.04 18.22 -7.46
N GLU A 145 0.84 17.33 -8.04
CA GLU A 145 0.47 16.09 -8.70
C GLU A 145 0.37 14.88 -7.75
N LYS A 146 0.47 15.08 -6.43
CA LYS A 146 0.46 13.99 -5.44
C LYS A 146 -0.52 14.23 -4.31
N GLY A 147 -1.19 13.15 -3.89
CA GLY A 147 -1.97 13.12 -2.64
C GLY A 147 -1.12 12.84 -1.40
N SER A 148 0.09 12.30 -1.55
CA SER A 148 1.04 12.11 -0.45
C SER A 148 2.50 12.11 -0.94
N PHE A 149 3.43 12.51 -0.08
CA PHE A 149 4.87 12.45 -0.35
C PHE A 149 5.66 12.18 0.93
N GLY A 150 6.61 11.24 0.84
CA GLY A 150 7.40 10.76 1.98
C GLY A 150 8.68 10.08 1.51
N HIS A 151 9.49 9.60 2.45
CA HIS A 151 10.78 8.93 2.15
C HIS A 151 10.66 7.73 1.19
N PHE A 152 9.65 6.87 1.37
CA PHE A 152 9.44 5.73 0.46
C PHE A 152 9.13 6.16 -0.97
N GLU A 153 8.36 7.24 -1.11
CA GLU A 153 7.99 7.79 -2.42
C GLU A 153 9.18 8.49 -3.08
N ALA A 154 10.03 9.18 -2.30
CA ALA A 154 11.28 9.74 -2.79
C ALA A 154 12.25 8.64 -3.28
N LEU A 155 12.37 7.54 -2.53
CA LEU A 155 13.16 6.38 -2.93
C LEU A 155 12.59 5.71 -4.19
N ALA A 156 11.27 5.54 -4.27
CA ALA A 156 10.60 4.99 -5.45
C ALA A 156 10.87 5.85 -6.69
N GLN A 157 10.86 7.18 -6.57
CA GLN A 157 11.23 8.08 -7.67
C GLN A 157 12.70 7.95 -8.08
N ALA A 158 13.62 7.82 -7.12
CA ALA A 158 15.04 7.60 -7.43
C ALA A 158 15.24 6.28 -8.21
N ASN A 159 14.60 5.20 -7.76
CA ASN A 159 14.62 3.92 -8.46
C ASN A 159 13.98 4.02 -9.85
N GLN A 160 12.88 4.76 -10.00
CA GLN A 160 12.23 4.97 -11.30
C GLN A 160 13.16 5.65 -12.30
N ARG A 161 13.96 6.64 -11.87
CA ARG A 161 14.96 7.29 -12.74
C ARG A 161 16.04 6.33 -13.23
N ILE A 162 16.48 5.41 -12.36
CA ILE A 162 17.44 4.36 -12.73
C ILE A 162 16.83 3.42 -13.77
N ILE A 163 15.61 2.95 -13.53
CA ILE A 163 14.88 2.08 -14.48
C ILE A 163 14.68 2.79 -15.83
N GLN A 164 14.24 4.05 -15.81
CA GLN A 164 14.09 4.87 -17.00
C GLN A 164 15.41 4.98 -17.77
N HIS A 165 16.51 5.25 -17.08
CA HIS A 165 17.83 5.29 -17.70
C HIS A 165 18.17 3.98 -18.41
N PHE A 166 17.91 2.81 -17.80
CA PHE A 166 18.14 1.51 -18.45
C PHE A 166 17.27 1.28 -19.69
N LEU A 167 16.00 1.71 -19.65
CA LEU A 167 15.05 1.54 -20.76
C LEU A 167 15.35 2.48 -21.93
N GLU A 168 15.77 3.71 -21.65
CA GLU A 168 16.05 4.74 -22.65
C GLU A 168 17.47 4.65 -23.23
N THR A 169 18.43 4.10 -22.48
CA THR A 169 19.80 3.96 -22.97
C THR A 169 19.83 2.97 -24.14
N PRO A 170 20.28 3.40 -25.34
CA PRO A 170 20.47 2.50 -26.47
C PRO A 170 21.48 1.42 -26.08
N SER A 171 21.13 0.15 -26.25
CA SER A 171 22.15 -0.90 -26.15
C SER A 171 23.13 -0.71 -27.30
N ALA A 172 24.43 -0.77 -27.03
CA ALA A 172 25.38 -1.00 -28.11
C ALA A 172 24.92 -2.26 -28.84
N THR A 173 24.66 -2.15 -30.14
CA THR A 173 24.17 -3.22 -31.00
C THR A 173 25.01 -4.48 -30.79
N SER A 174 24.41 -5.51 -30.19
CA SER A 174 24.95 -6.88 -30.26
C SER A 174 24.97 -7.24 -31.73
N SER A 175 26.17 -7.33 -32.28
CA SER A 175 26.40 -7.70 -33.66
C SER A 175 25.90 -9.12 -33.88
N PHE A 176 25.06 -9.32 -34.91
CA PHE A 176 24.73 -10.58 -35.58
C PHE A 176 25.02 -11.90 -34.81
N GLY A 177 23.97 -12.50 -34.24
CA GLY A 177 23.96 -13.89 -33.76
C GLY A 177 23.15 -14.05 -32.47
N THR A 178 22.07 -14.85 -32.54
CA THR A 178 21.11 -15.23 -31.44
C THR A 178 21.15 -14.34 -30.19
N ALA A 179 20.27 -13.34 -30.14
CA ALA A 179 20.04 -12.55 -28.94
C ALA A 179 19.78 -13.46 -27.74
N SER A 180 20.39 -13.15 -26.59
CA SER A 180 20.12 -13.90 -25.36
C SER A 180 18.66 -13.76 -24.93
N ASN A 181 18.15 -14.66 -24.09
CA ASN A 181 16.80 -14.51 -23.52
C ASN A 181 16.65 -13.15 -22.80
N ASP A 182 17.72 -12.68 -22.14
CA ASP A 182 17.73 -11.40 -21.44
C ASP A 182 17.63 -10.21 -22.41
N GLU A 183 18.30 -10.28 -23.56
CA GLU A 183 18.22 -9.26 -24.60
C GLU A 183 16.82 -9.20 -25.21
N LEU A 184 16.21 -10.35 -25.48
CA LEU A 184 14.82 -10.41 -25.97
C LEU A 184 13.82 -9.87 -24.93
N LEU A 185 14.00 -10.21 -23.65
CA LEU A 185 13.17 -9.68 -22.57
C LEU A 185 13.34 -8.17 -22.42
N LEU A 186 14.57 -7.67 -22.46
CA LEU A 186 14.86 -6.25 -22.41
C LEU A 186 14.25 -5.50 -23.60
N GLN A 187 14.33 -6.08 -24.81
CA GLN A 187 13.69 -5.49 -26.00
C GLN A 187 12.17 -5.38 -25.81
N LYS A 188 11.51 -6.45 -25.34
CA LYS A 188 10.07 -6.42 -25.03
C LYS A 188 9.71 -5.35 -23.99
N LEU A 189 10.53 -5.20 -22.95
CA LEU A 189 10.33 -4.16 -21.92
C LEU A 189 10.49 -2.75 -22.51
N ARG A 190 11.47 -2.54 -23.39
CA ARG A 190 11.67 -1.26 -24.10
C ARG A 190 10.53 -0.96 -25.06
N ASP A 191 10.10 -1.94 -25.85
CA ASP A 191 8.98 -1.76 -26.78
C ASP A 191 7.68 -1.41 -26.02
N PHE A 192 7.43 -2.10 -24.91
CA PHE A 192 6.31 -1.78 -24.03
C PHE A 192 6.42 -0.36 -23.45
N TYR A 193 7.59 0.01 -22.93
CA TYR A 193 7.86 1.36 -22.43
C TYR A 193 7.60 2.45 -23.47
N TRP A 194 8.16 2.29 -24.68
CA TRP A 194 7.97 3.25 -25.77
C TRP A 194 6.53 3.29 -26.29
N SER A 195 5.79 2.17 -26.22
CA SER A 195 4.38 2.14 -26.57
C SER A 195 3.54 3.05 -25.67
N CYS A 196 3.86 3.10 -24.36
CA CYS A 196 3.17 3.96 -23.39
C CYS A 196 3.51 5.45 -23.57
N LEU A 197 4.74 5.76 -23.96
CA LEU A 197 5.21 7.14 -24.14
C LEU A 197 4.78 7.79 -25.46
N ASN A 198 4.33 7.01 -26.44
CA ASN A 198 3.90 7.55 -27.73
C ASN A 198 2.49 8.17 -27.64
N THR A 199 2.36 9.26 -26.88
CA THR A 199 1.10 9.96 -26.62
C THR A 199 0.46 10.50 -27.89
N ARG A 200 1.25 10.86 -28.92
CA ARG A 200 0.71 11.24 -30.24
C ARG A 200 -0.06 10.09 -30.88
N ARG A 201 0.49 8.87 -30.87
CA ARG A 201 -0.20 7.68 -31.40
C ARG A 201 -1.42 7.33 -30.55
N LEU A 202 -1.29 7.35 -29.21
CA LEU A 202 -2.41 7.08 -28.31
C LEU A 202 -3.57 8.08 -28.49
N ASN A 203 -3.27 9.36 -28.62
CA ASN A 203 -4.26 10.41 -28.90
C ASN A 203 -4.88 10.27 -30.29
N GLY A 204 -4.10 9.86 -31.29
CA GLY A 204 -4.63 9.57 -32.63
C GLY A 204 -5.59 8.37 -32.67
N ILE A 205 -5.35 7.35 -31.83
CA ILE A 205 -6.22 6.18 -31.70
C ILE A 205 -7.47 6.49 -30.85
N GLY A 206 -7.32 7.31 -29.80
CA GLY A 206 -8.43 7.72 -28.94
C GLY A 206 -9.07 6.55 -28.18
N ALA A 207 -10.41 6.51 -28.14
CA ALA A 207 -11.18 5.52 -27.39
C ALA A 207 -11.49 4.22 -28.16
N GLU A 208 -11.10 4.12 -29.43
CA GLU A 208 -11.47 3.02 -30.32
C GLU A 208 -11.18 1.61 -29.75
N PRO A 209 -10.02 1.34 -29.12
CA PRO A 209 -9.76 0.01 -28.54
C PRO A 209 -10.75 -0.36 -27.43
N LEU A 210 -11.14 0.60 -26.59
CA LEU A 210 -12.11 0.37 -25.51
C LEU A 210 -13.52 0.18 -26.06
N ILE A 211 -13.89 0.91 -27.13
CA ILE A 211 -15.18 0.74 -27.80
C ILE A 211 -15.30 -0.69 -28.35
N ARG A 212 -14.27 -1.17 -29.06
CA ARG A 212 -14.26 -2.56 -29.58
C ARG A 212 -14.30 -3.60 -28.46
N PHE A 213 -13.57 -3.37 -27.36
CA PHE A 213 -13.63 -4.22 -26.17
C PHE A 213 -15.05 -4.30 -25.60
N VAL A 214 -15.70 -3.15 -25.42
CA VAL A 214 -17.07 -3.06 -24.87
C VAL A 214 -18.10 -3.70 -25.81
N GLN A 215 -17.95 -3.53 -27.12
CA GLN A 215 -18.80 -4.21 -28.10
C GLN A 215 -18.69 -5.73 -27.98
N LYS A 216 -17.46 -6.26 -27.84
CA LYS A 216 -17.24 -7.69 -27.64
C LYS A 216 -17.85 -8.20 -26.33
N LEU A 217 -17.69 -7.45 -25.24
CA LEU A 217 -18.31 -7.74 -23.95
C LEU A 217 -19.84 -7.84 -24.07
N LYS A 218 -20.48 -6.84 -24.70
CA LYS A 218 -21.93 -6.81 -24.92
C LYS A 218 -22.41 -7.98 -25.78
N GLN A 219 -21.68 -8.35 -26.82
CA GLN A 219 -22.00 -9.51 -27.67
C GLN A 219 -21.99 -10.81 -26.87
N LEU A 220 -20.93 -11.05 -26.08
CA LEU A 220 -20.81 -12.23 -25.21
C LEU A 220 -21.94 -12.29 -24.18
N LEU A 221 -22.25 -11.15 -23.54
CA LEU A 221 -23.33 -11.06 -22.56
C LEU A 221 -24.71 -11.33 -23.16
N ARG A 222 -24.93 -10.93 -24.41
CA ARG A 222 -26.22 -11.06 -25.10
C ARG A 222 -26.39 -12.38 -25.87
N GLY A 223 -25.38 -13.24 -25.89
CA GLY A 223 -25.39 -14.47 -26.70
C GLY A 223 -25.45 -14.20 -28.20
N GLN A 224 -24.84 -13.11 -28.64
CA GLN A 224 -24.73 -12.80 -30.06
C GLN A 224 -23.41 -13.40 -30.56
N GLY A 225 -23.49 -14.60 -31.13
CA GLY A 225 -22.34 -15.37 -31.62
C GLY A 225 -21.35 -14.53 -32.45
N PHE A 226 -20.05 -14.81 -32.29
CA PHE A 226 -18.97 -14.11 -32.98
C PHE A 226 -17.97 -15.11 -33.56
N GLU A 227 -17.54 -14.89 -34.80
CA GLU A 227 -16.39 -15.61 -35.37
C GLU A 227 -15.12 -15.20 -34.63
N ALA A 228 -14.61 -16.05 -33.74
CA ALA A 228 -13.43 -15.72 -32.96
C ALA A 228 -12.22 -15.54 -33.88
N ALA A 229 -11.79 -14.29 -34.09
CA ALA A 229 -10.47 -13.99 -34.67
C ALA A 229 -9.32 -14.56 -33.81
N ASP A 230 -9.58 -14.87 -32.53
CA ASP A 230 -8.55 -15.19 -31.54
C ASP A 230 -8.58 -16.67 -31.07
N GLY A 231 -9.14 -17.60 -31.86
CA GLY A 231 -9.08 -19.05 -31.55
C GLY A 231 -9.90 -19.52 -30.33
N MET A 232 -10.55 -18.61 -29.61
CA MET A 232 -11.44 -18.88 -28.46
C MET A 232 -12.83 -19.39 -28.87
N SER A 233 -12.96 -20.01 -30.05
CA SER A 233 -14.24 -20.18 -30.75
C SER A 233 -15.08 -21.39 -30.32
N ALA A 234 -14.61 -22.26 -29.44
CA ALA A 234 -15.19 -23.61 -29.35
C ALA A 234 -15.93 -23.96 -28.05
N LEU A 235 -15.78 -23.21 -26.95
CA LEU A 235 -16.20 -23.72 -25.62
C LEU A 235 -16.87 -22.71 -24.68
N VAL A 236 -17.04 -21.45 -25.08
CA VAL A 236 -17.52 -20.43 -24.12
C VAL A 236 -19.04 -20.50 -24.01
N SER A 237 -19.55 -20.54 -22.78
CA SER A 237 -20.94 -20.20 -22.45
C SER A 237 -21.37 -18.94 -23.20
N GLU A 238 -22.66 -18.74 -23.43
CA GLU A 238 -23.20 -17.40 -23.67
C GLU A 238 -23.73 -16.80 -22.37
N GLY A 239 -23.89 -15.47 -22.33
CA GLY A 239 -24.51 -14.80 -21.18
C GLY A 239 -23.51 -14.29 -20.15
N LEU A 240 -23.97 -14.17 -18.91
CA LEU A 240 -23.20 -13.54 -17.82
C LEU A 240 -21.88 -14.28 -17.53
N THR A 241 -21.87 -15.61 -17.59
CA THR A 241 -20.66 -16.42 -17.35
C THR A 241 -19.57 -16.06 -18.37
N ALA A 242 -19.93 -15.95 -19.64
CA ALA A 242 -19.04 -15.59 -20.75
C ALA A 242 -18.44 -14.20 -20.57
N ALA A 243 -19.30 -13.23 -20.23
CA ALA A 243 -18.92 -11.84 -20.02
C ALA A 243 -17.93 -11.70 -18.86
N ILE A 244 -18.20 -12.35 -17.72
CA ILE A 244 -17.32 -12.32 -16.54
C ILE A 244 -15.99 -13.04 -16.82
N ALA A 245 -15.99 -14.19 -17.51
CA ALA A 245 -14.76 -14.86 -17.93
C ALA A 245 -13.91 -13.99 -18.87
N PHE A 246 -14.55 -13.31 -19.82
CA PHE A 246 -13.88 -12.38 -20.74
C PHE A 246 -13.23 -11.19 -20.02
N LEU A 247 -13.92 -10.61 -19.03
CA LEU A 247 -13.39 -9.53 -18.21
C LEU A 247 -12.22 -9.99 -17.33
N HIS A 248 -12.40 -11.08 -16.58
CA HIS A 248 -11.41 -11.56 -15.63
C HIS A 248 -10.14 -12.05 -16.34
N SER A 249 -10.25 -12.66 -17.54
CA SER A 249 -9.09 -13.04 -18.37
C SER A 249 -8.27 -11.86 -18.89
N ARG A 250 -8.78 -10.64 -18.77
CA ARG A 250 -8.12 -9.39 -19.16
C ARG A 250 -7.86 -8.46 -17.97
N GLY A 251 -7.94 -9.00 -16.75
CA GLY A 251 -7.65 -8.27 -15.52
C GLY A 251 -8.70 -7.22 -15.14
N VAL A 252 -9.92 -7.31 -15.68
CA VAL A 252 -11.03 -6.44 -15.29
C VAL A 252 -11.87 -7.17 -14.24
N ASP A 253 -11.86 -6.66 -13.01
CA ASP A 253 -12.68 -7.21 -11.91
C ASP A 253 -14.15 -6.77 -12.00
N ALA A 254 -15.08 -7.73 -11.93
CA ALA A 254 -16.52 -7.46 -11.90
C ALA A 254 -17.30 -8.55 -11.13
N LEU A 255 -18.24 -8.12 -10.27
CA LEU A 255 -19.08 -8.95 -9.39
C LEU A 255 -18.32 -9.79 -8.33
N PHE A 256 -17.23 -10.45 -8.68
CA PHE A 256 -16.31 -11.13 -7.77
C PHE A 256 -14.91 -11.05 -8.36
N SER A 257 -13.89 -11.52 -7.65
CA SER A 257 -12.59 -11.78 -8.25
C SER A 257 -12.07 -13.14 -7.80
N PHE A 258 -11.04 -13.64 -8.47
CA PHE A 258 -10.41 -14.88 -8.06
C PHE A 258 -8.90 -14.83 -8.26
N ALA A 259 -8.20 -15.62 -7.46
CA ALA A 259 -6.78 -15.87 -7.61
C ALA A 259 -6.49 -17.35 -7.35
N ILE A 260 -5.29 -17.78 -7.74
CA ILE A 260 -4.78 -19.11 -7.40
C ILE A 260 -3.76 -18.91 -6.28
N GLU A 261 -4.05 -19.43 -5.09
CA GLU A 261 -3.23 -19.26 -3.88
C GLU A 261 -3.07 -20.59 -3.14
N GLY A 262 -2.17 -20.63 -2.16
CA GLY A 262 -1.94 -21.85 -1.36
C GLY A 262 -3.16 -22.22 -0.52
N ASP A 263 -3.38 -23.52 -0.28
CA ASP A 263 -4.41 -24.02 0.63
C ASP A 263 -3.91 -23.91 2.08
N VAL A 264 -3.87 -22.67 2.61
CA VAL A 264 -3.22 -22.36 3.90
C VAL A 264 -3.75 -23.16 5.10
N GLY A 265 -5.00 -23.65 5.04
CA GLY A 265 -5.60 -24.46 6.09
C GLY A 265 -5.38 -25.97 5.96
N VAL A 266 -4.83 -26.46 4.84
CA VAL A 266 -4.54 -27.89 4.61
C VAL A 266 -3.08 -28.10 4.21
N ASP A 267 -2.65 -27.52 3.09
CA ASP A 267 -1.28 -27.53 2.58
C ASP A 267 -0.99 -26.23 1.82
N ALA A 268 -0.20 -25.35 2.43
CA ALA A 268 0.16 -24.06 1.85
C ALA A 268 1.00 -24.17 0.55
N SER A 269 1.58 -25.33 0.26
CA SER A 269 2.31 -25.60 -1.00
C SER A 269 1.38 -26.05 -2.13
N PHE A 270 0.15 -26.45 -1.80
CA PHE A 270 -0.86 -26.87 -2.77
C PHE A 270 -1.70 -25.68 -3.21
N MET A 271 -1.75 -25.42 -4.52
CA MET A 271 -2.45 -24.25 -5.06
C MET A 271 -3.92 -24.56 -5.36
N ILE A 272 -4.83 -23.72 -4.88
CA ILE A 272 -6.26 -23.83 -5.11
C ILE A 272 -6.88 -22.48 -5.51
N PRO A 273 -8.07 -22.47 -6.14
CA PRO A 273 -8.78 -21.23 -6.39
C PRO A 273 -9.28 -20.59 -5.08
N TRP A 274 -9.08 -19.28 -4.98
CA TRP A 274 -9.64 -18.41 -3.95
C TRP A 274 -10.59 -17.42 -4.60
N LEU A 275 -11.82 -17.34 -4.09
CA LEU A 275 -12.83 -16.41 -4.55
C LEU A 275 -13.00 -15.27 -3.56
N TYR A 276 -12.98 -14.06 -4.10
CA TYR A 276 -13.04 -12.81 -3.37
C TYR A 276 -14.28 -12.01 -3.72
N GLN A 277 -14.75 -11.19 -2.77
CA GLN A 277 -15.74 -10.16 -3.07
C GLN A 277 -15.24 -9.24 -4.18
N GLY A 278 -16.14 -8.75 -5.03
CA GLY A 278 -15.78 -7.94 -6.18
C GLY A 278 -15.21 -6.58 -5.77
N LYS A 279 -14.27 -6.05 -6.56
CA LYS A 279 -13.84 -4.66 -6.41
C LYS A 279 -14.98 -3.71 -6.77
N LEU A 280 -15.05 -2.61 -6.02
CA LEU A 280 -15.99 -1.52 -6.23
C LEU A 280 -15.35 -0.42 -7.10
N GLY A 281 -16.15 0.51 -7.64
CA GLY A 281 -15.70 1.67 -8.42
C GLY A 281 -15.12 2.76 -7.53
N LEU A 282 -15.62 2.85 -6.31
CA LEU A 282 -15.04 3.64 -5.24
C LEU A 282 -14.09 2.80 -4.37
N PRO A 283 -13.10 3.43 -3.68
CA PRO A 283 -12.05 2.71 -2.97
C PRO A 283 -12.53 1.79 -1.84
N SER A 284 -13.67 2.10 -1.22
CA SER A 284 -14.27 1.29 -0.16
C SER A 284 -15.78 1.48 -0.10
N LYS A 285 -16.48 0.65 0.67
CA LYS A 285 -17.94 0.73 0.80
C LYS A 285 -18.41 1.98 1.56
N GLU A 286 -17.55 2.57 2.40
CA GLU A 286 -17.84 3.79 3.15
C GLU A 286 -18.09 4.98 2.23
N TYR A 287 -17.36 5.07 1.11
CA TYR A 287 -17.52 6.16 0.13
C TYR A 287 -18.94 6.24 -0.48
N TYR A 288 -19.70 5.14 -0.51
CA TYR A 288 -21.08 5.14 -0.99
C TYR A 288 -22.06 5.86 -0.03
N LYS A 289 -21.60 6.23 1.16
CA LYS A 289 -22.34 7.06 2.14
C LYS A 289 -22.01 8.55 1.99
N GLU A 290 -20.97 8.91 1.25
CA GLU A 290 -20.51 10.28 1.06
C GLU A 290 -21.15 10.90 -0.18
N THR A 291 -22.19 11.72 0.01
CA THR A 291 -22.99 12.29 -1.09
C THR A 291 -22.14 13.01 -2.13
N SER A 292 -21.16 13.82 -1.71
CA SER A 292 -20.29 14.57 -2.62
C SER A 292 -19.42 13.67 -3.51
N ILE A 293 -18.95 12.53 -2.98
CA ILE A 293 -18.15 11.58 -3.77
C ILE A 293 -19.05 10.77 -4.70
N VAL A 294 -20.22 10.34 -4.23
CA VAL A 294 -21.20 9.61 -5.03
C VAL A 294 -21.70 10.46 -6.21
N GLU A 295 -21.90 11.77 -6.02
CA GLU A 295 -22.29 12.69 -7.10
C GLU A 295 -21.21 12.77 -8.19
N VAL A 296 -19.94 12.91 -7.82
CA VAL A 296 -18.83 12.90 -8.77
C VAL A 296 -18.73 11.55 -9.47
N TYR A 297 -18.88 10.46 -8.74
CA TYR A 297 -18.81 9.12 -9.31
C TYR A 297 -19.96 8.88 -10.30
N GLN A 298 -21.17 9.34 -10.01
CA GLN A 298 -22.30 9.24 -10.92
C GLN A 298 -22.07 10.03 -12.21
N ASP A 299 -21.53 11.25 -12.14
CA ASP A 299 -21.13 12.04 -13.32
C ASP A 299 -20.12 11.27 -14.19
N VAL A 300 -19.11 10.68 -13.55
CA VAL A 300 -18.08 9.88 -14.24
C VAL A 300 -18.72 8.66 -14.91
N VAL A 301 -19.58 7.92 -14.21
CA VAL A 301 -20.31 6.79 -14.78
C VAL A 301 -21.15 7.20 -15.99
N GLU A 302 -21.88 8.32 -15.88
CA GLU A 302 -22.69 8.85 -16.97
C GLU A 302 -21.83 9.20 -18.20
N ARG A 303 -20.72 9.91 -17.99
CA ARG A 303 -19.78 10.28 -19.07
C ARG A 303 -19.16 9.06 -19.74
N LEU A 304 -18.80 8.04 -18.96
CA LEU A 304 -18.28 6.77 -19.50
C LEU A 304 -19.32 6.05 -20.35
N LEU A 305 -20.58 5.97 -19.88
CA LEU A 305 -21.66 5.36 -20.64
C LEU A 305 -21.95 6.14 -21.94
N ILE A 306 -21.95 7.48 -21.90
CA ILE A 306 -22.11 8.32 -23.10
C ILE A 306 -20.99 8.07 -24.11
N ALA A 307 -19.74 8.02 -23.64
CA ALA A 307 -18.55 7.89 -24.50
C ALA A 307 -18.41 6.51 -25.15
N LEU A 308 -19.06 5.48 -24.61
CA LEU A 308 -18.93 4.08 -25.04
C LEU A 308 -20.22 3.53 -25.68
N GLU A 309 -21.23 4.37 -25.87
CA GLU A 309 -22.45 4.06 -26.63
C GLU A 309 -22.47 4.75 -28.00
N PRO A 310 -23.12 4.14 -29.02
CA PRO A 310 -23.36 4.79 -30.30
C PRO A 310 -24.12 6.12 -30.15
N GLU A 311 -23.81 7.09 -31.02
CA GLU A 311 -24.38 8.45 -31.10
C GLU A 311 -25.90 8.56 -30.82
N SER A 312 -26.68 7.56 -31.25
CA SER A 312 -28.14 7.60 -31.27
C SER A 312 -28.85 7.38 -29.92
N LYS A 313 -28.15 7.14 -28.80
CA LYS A 313 -28.76 6.79 -27.49
C LYS A 313 -28.32 7.63 -26.28
N ARG A 314 -27.64 8.75 -26.50
CA ARG A 314 -26.63 9.24 -25.53
C ARG A 314 -27.10 9.67 -24.15
N THR A 315 -27.98 10.65 -23.98
CA THR A 315 -27.97 11.39 -22.70
C THR A 315 -28.97 10.86 -21.67
N GLU A 316 -30.25 10.75 -22.02
CA GLU A 316 -31.28 10.39 -21.02
C GLU A 316 -31.13 8.93 -20.53
N THR A 317 -30.78 8.01 -21.43
CA THR A 317 -30.54 6.61 -21.08
C THR A 317 -29.28 6.46 -20.22
N ALA A 318 -28.20 7.16 -20.55
CA ALA A 318 -26.97 7.12 -19.74
C ALA A 318 -27.18 7.71 -18.35
N HIS A 319 -27.90 8.83 -18.22
CA HIS A 319 -28.21 9.43 -16.93
C HIS A 319 -29.02 8.48 -16.02
N ARG A 320 -30.07 7.85 -16.57
CA ARG A 320 -30.86 6.84 -15.84
C ARG A 320 -30.00 5.64 -15.45
N LEU A 321 -29.21 5.10 -16.39
CA LEU A 321 -28.37 3.94 -16.13
C LEU A 321 -27.27 4.24 -15.12
N ALA A 322 -26.67 5.43 -15.14
CA ALA A 322 -25.67 5.83 -14.16
C ALA A 322 -26.25 5.77 -12.73
N LYS A 323 -27.41 6.37 -12.50
CA LYS A 323 -28.12 6.27 -11.21
C LYS A 323 -28.41 4.81 -10.80
N GLN A 324 -28.83 3.98 -11.75
CA GLN A 324 -29.12 2.57 -11.48
C GLN A 324 -27.86 1.74 -11.20
N VAL A 325 -26.74 2.03 -11.88
CA VAL A 325 -25.42 1.41 -11.63
C VAL A 325 -24.90 1.79 -10.25
N ILE A 326 -24.99 3.07 -9.86
CA ILE A 326 -24.62 3.50 -8.51
C ILE A 326 -25.45 2.76 -7.45
N LYS A 327 -26.77 2.65 -7.67
CA LYS A 327 -27.66 1.90 -6.75
C LYS A 327 -27.27 0.42 -6.68
N PHE A 328 -27.00 -0.20 -7.84
CA PHE A 328 -26.56 -1.58 -7.92
C PHE A 328 -25.25 -1.80 -7.16
N GLU A 329 -24.26 -0.96 -7.41
CA GLU A 329 -22.95 -1.06 -6.78
C GLU A 329 -22.99 -0.74 -5.28
N THR A 330 -23.89 0.16 -4.85
CA THR A 330 -24.16 0.40 -3.42
C THR A 330 -24.70 -0.86 -2.72
N ARG A 331 -25.53 -1.67 -3.40
CA ARG A 331 -25.99 -2.96 -2.85
C ARG A 331 -24.83 -3.95 -2.73
N LEU A 332 -23.95 -4.01 -3.73
CA LEU A 332 -22.74 -4.84 -3.66
C LEU A 332 -21.81 -4.39 -2.52
N ALA A 333 -21.63 -3.09 -2.35
CA ALA A 333 -20.85 -2.50 -1.27
C ALA A 333 -21.42 -2.86 0.11
N ASN A 334 -22.75 -2.81 0.28
CA ASN A 334 -23.40 -3.20 1.52
C ASN A 334 -23.30 -4.71 1.81
N ALA A 335 -23.31 -5.55 0.78
CA ALA A 335 -23.13 -7.00 0.92
C ALA A 335 -21.67 -7.41 1.19
N SER A 336 -20.70 -6.50 0.98
CA SER A 336 -19.27 -6.76 1.13
C SER A 336 -18.82 -6.74 2.60
N LEU A 337 -17.82 -7.56 2.94
CA LEU A 337 -17.25 -7.60 4.29
C LEU A 337 -16.68 -6.24 4.73
N ASP A 338 -16.74 -6.00 6.04
CA ASP A 338 -15.98 -4.90 6.65
C ASP A 338 -14.47 -5.18 6.59
N ALA A 339 -13.68 -4.12 6.45
CA ALA A 339 -12.22 -4.24 6.31
C ALA A 339 -11.54 -4.96 7.48
N HIS A 340 -12.06 -4.81 8.71
CA HIS A 340 -11.49 -5.48 9.90
C HIS A 340 -11.76 -6.99 9.88
N VAL A 341 -12.92 -7.43 9.39
CA VAL A 341 -13.24 -8.87 9.22
C VAL A 341 -12.36 -9.46 8.12
N TYR A 342 -12.14 -8.71 7.04
CA TYR A 342 -11.28 -9.14 5.94
C TYR A 342 -9.82 -9.37 6.34
N GLN A 343 -9.38 -8.79 7.46
CA GLN A 343 -8.03 -8.99 8.01
C GLN A 343 -7.92 -10.21 8.93
N ASP A 344 -9.03 -10.84 9.32
CA ASP A 344 -9.02 -12.07 10.11
C ASP A 344 -8.81 -13.29 9.20
N PRO A 345 -7.62 -13.93 9.24
CA PRO A 345 -7.31 -15.05 8.35
C PRO A 345 -8.20 -16.28 8.59
N PHE A 346 -8.80 -16.42 9.78
CA PHE A 346 -9.71 -17.53 10.07
C PHE A 346 -11.11 -17.25 9.51
N ALA A 347 -11.58 -16.00 9.59
CA ALA A 347 -12.90 -15.63 9.07
C ALA A 347 -13.00 -15.76 7.55
N ILE A 348 -11.92 -15.45 6.83
CA ILE A 348 -11.89 -15.47 5.36
C ILE A 348 -11.55 -16.84 4.76
N TYR A 349 -11.22 -17.85 5.56
CA TYR A 349 -10.87 -19.17 5.05
C TYR A 349 -12.08 -20.11 5.09
N ASN A 350 -12.90 -20.09 4.04
CA ASN A 350 -14.07 -20.98 3.91
C ASN A 350 -13.88 -21.94 2.72
N ARG A 351 -13.22 -23.08 2.99
CA ARG A 351 -12.94 -24.11 1.98
C ARG A 351 -14.16 -25.00 1.75
N LEU A 352 -14.61 -25.10 0.49
CA LEU A 352 -15.81 -25.86 0.11
C LEU A 352 -15.60 -26.59 -1.23
N PRO A 353 -16.34 -27.67 -1.51
CA PRO A 353 -16.37 -28.28 -2.84
C PRO A 353 -16.85 -27.27 -3.90
N LEU A 354 -16.25 -27.30 -5.10
CA LEU A 354 -16.60 -26.39 -6.20
C LEU A 354 -18.10 -26.45 -6.56
N SER A 355 -18.74 -27.60 -6.40
CA SER A 355 -20.18 -27.76 -6.64
C SER A 355 -21.07 -26.92 -5.72
N ASN A 356 -20.62 -26.58 -4.51
CA ASN A 356 -21.35 -25.71 -3.59
C ASN A 356 -21.27 -24.23 -4.00
N LEU A 357 -20.21 -23.85 -4.72
CA LEU A 357 -20.06 -22.49 -5.24
C LEU A 357 -21.18 -22.17 -6.26
N THR A 358 -21.46 -23.11 -7.17
CA THR A 358 -22.56 -22.99 -8.14
C THR A 358 -23.92 -22.87 -7.47
N LYS A 359 -24.13 -23.49 -6.30
CA LYS A 359 -25.38 -23.32 -5.54
C LYS A 359 -25.52 -21.93 -4.93
N SER A 360 -24.41 -21.30 -4.55
CA SER A 360 -24.39 -20.00 -3.88
C SER A 360 -24.58 -18.85 -4.87
N LEU A 361 -24.08 -18.99 -6.09
CA LEU A 361 -24.24 -18.02 -7.18
C LEU A 361 -24.65 -18.73 -8.49
N PRO A 362 -25.92 -19.15 -8.62
CA PRO A 362 -26.41 -19.97 -9.75
C PRO A 362 -26.41 -19.26 -11.10
N GLN A 363 -26.29 -17.93 -11.12
CA GLN A 363 -26.18 -17.12 -12.33
C GLN A 363 -24.83 -17.32 -13.04
N ILE A 364 -23.83 -17.90 -12.35
CA ILE A 364 -22.50 -18.17 -12.89
C ILE A 364 -22.28 -19.68 -12.94
N LYS A 365 -21.98 -20.18 -14.14
CA LYS A 365 -21.63 -21.59 -14.34
C LYS A 365 -20.13 -21.78 -14.08
N PHE A 366 -19.76 -21.99 -12.82
CA PHE A 366 -18.35 -21.99 -12.42
C PHE A 366 -17.47 -23.04 -13.12
N SER A 367 -18.02 -24.20 -13.51
CA SER A 367 -17.26 -25.17 -14.31
C SER A 367 -16.82 -24.56 -15.63
N GLU A 368 -17.77 -24.07 -16.44
CA GLU A 368 -17.50 -23.42 -17.73
C GLU A 368 -16.62 -22.16 -17.56
N TYR A 369 -16.82 -21.42 -16.47
CA TYR A 369 -16.00 -20.26 -16.11
C TYR A 369 -14.53 -20.65 -15.92
N PHE A 370 -14.23 -21.64 -15.06
CA PHE A 370 -12.85 -22.07 -14.79
C PHE A 370 -12.20 -22.78 -15.97
N ASP A 371 -12.98 -23.52 -16.76
CA ASP A 371 -12.53 -24.16 -18.00
C ASP A 371 -12.01 -23.14 -19.02
N THR A 372 -12.50 -21.89 -18.98
CA THR A 372 -12.00 -20.80 -19.84
C THR A 372 -10.54 -20.42 -19.52
N PHE A 373 -10.08 -20.62 -18.28
CA PHE A 373 -8.73 -20.28 -17.85
C PHE A 373 -7.78 -21.49 -17.85
N ALA A 374 -8.30 -22.66 -17.47
CA ALA A 374 -7.51 -23.88 -17.34
C ALA A 374 -8.34 -25.10 -17.80
N PRO A 375 -8.46 -25.31 -19.13
CA PRO A 375 -9.17 -26.46 -19.68
C PRO A 375 -8.68 -27.77 -19.07
N ASP A 376 -9.61 -28.68 -18.76
CA ASP A 376 -9.35 -30.01 -18.20
C ASP A 376 -8.65 -30.02 -16.82
N ARG A 377 -8.65 -28.90 -16.09
CA ARG A 377 -7.98 -28.75 -14.78
C ARG A 377 -8.87 -28.06 -13.75
N LEU A 378 -10.08 -28.58 -13.59
CA LEU A 378 -11.00 -28.13 -12.55
C LEU A 378 -10.52 -28.58 -11.16
N ALA A 379 -10.38 -27.61 -10.26
CA ALA A 379 -10.12 -27.90 -8.85
C ALA A 379 -11.36 -28.52 -8.20
N GLU A 380 -11.16 -29.51 -7.33
CA GLU A 380 -12.25 -30.13 -6.56
C GLU A 380 -12.84 -29.16 -5.52
N ASN A 381 -11.99 -28.30 -4.96
CA ASN A 381 -12.31 -27.39 -3.87
C ASN A 381 -11.90 -25.96 -4.20
N VAL A 382 -12.57 -25.02 -3.54
CA VAL A 382 -12.36 -23.58 -3.65
C VAL A 382 -12.41 -22.97 -2.24
N VAL A 383 -11.60 -21.95 -1.99
CA VAL A 383 -11.74 -21.10 -0.79
C VAL A 383 -12.60 -19.90 -1.14
N ILE A 384 -13.59 -19.60 -0.31
CA ILE A 384 -14.45 -18.42 -0.48
C ILE A 384 -14.19 -17.49 0.71
N THR A 385 -13.79 -16.25 0.43
CA THR A 385 -13.52 -15.29 1.50
C THR A 385 -14.76 -14.77 2.21
N CYS A 386 -15.86 -14.67 1.49
CA CYS A 386 -17.16 -14.28 2.05
C CYS A 386 -18.29 -15.10 1.40
N PRO A 387 -18.71 -16.22 2.01
CA PRO A 387 -19.84 -17.00 1.51
C PRO A 387 -21.15 -16.19 1.44
N GLU A 388 -21.42 -15.36 2.44
CA GLU A 388 -22.64 -14.52 2.52
C GLU A 388 -22.72 -13.48 1.39
N TYR A 389 -21.58 -12.95 0.96
CA TYR A 389 -21.50 -12.05 -0.18
C TYR A 389 -22.01 -12.73 -1.46
N LEU A 390 -21.71 -14.01 -1.69
CA LEU A 390 -22.15 -14.71 -2.89
C LEU A 390 -23.66 -14.95 -2.89
N SER A 391 -24.23 -15.31 -1.75
CA SER A 391 -25.68 -15.43 -1.59
C SER A 391 -26.37 -14.08 -1.84
N SER A 392 -25.86 -13.00 -1.25
CA SER A 392 -26.36 -11.64 -1.46
C SER A 392 -26.23 -11.21 -2.93
N LEU A 393 -25.09 -11.51 -3.56
CA LEU A 393 -24.86 -11.21 -4.98
C LEU A 393 -25.87 -11.93 -5.87
N SER A 394 -26.20 -13.19 -5.58
CA SER A 394 -27.24 -13.93 -6.30
C SER A 394 -28.60 -13.23 -6.23
N GLU A 395 -29.02 -12.82 -5.03
CA GLU A 395 -30.27 -12.07 -4.84
C GLU A 395 -30.26 -10.73 -5.59
N ILE A 396 -29.16 -9.98 -5.46
CA ILE A 396 -28.98 -8.69 -6.13
C ILE A 396 -29.07 -8.84 -7.65
N LEU A 397 -28.44 -9.87 -8.22
CA LEU A 397 -28.49 -10.13 -9.66
C LEU A 397 -29.91 -10.50 -10.14
N ASN A 398 -30.65 -11.30 -9.37
CA ASN A 398 -32.03 -11.68 -9.73
C ASN A 398 -32.99 -10.48 -9.76
N GLU A 399 -32.76 -9.48 -8.92
CA GLU A 399 -33.60 -8.28 -8.84
C GLU A 399 -33.14 -7.14 -9.78
N THR A 400 -32.00 -7.30 -10.45
CA THR A 400 -31.41 -6.27 -11.29
C THR A 400 -31.68 -6.56 -12.76
N SER A 401 -32.11 -5.54 -13.52
CA SER A 401 -32.36 -5.72 -14.95
C SER A 401 -31.06 -5.98 -15.72
N ALA A 402 -31.15 -6.75 -16.81
CA ALA A 402 -30.02 -7.06 -17.67
C ALA A 402 -29.33 -5.79 -18.22
N GLU A 403 -30.09 -4.71 -18.47
CA GLU A 403 -29.56 -3.42 -18.92
C GLU A 403 -28.63 -2.78 -17.89
N VAL A 404 -28.97 -2.87 -16.59
CA VAL A 404 -28.15 -2.33 -15.50
C VAL A 404 -26.92 -3.19 -15.28
N ILE A 405 -27.05 -4.52 -15.36
CA ILE A 405 -25.90 -5.44 -15.28
C ILE A 405 -24.93 -5.14 -16.43
N GLU A 406 -25.41 -5.01 -17.67
CA GLU A 406 -24.57 -4.66 -18.82
C GLU A 406 -23.87 -3.32 -18.60
N ALA A 407 -24.61 -2.28 -18.19
CA ALA A 407 -24.05 -0.96 -17.91
C ALA A 407 -22.96 -1.00 -16.82
N TYR A 408 -23.20 -1.75 -15.74
CA TYR A 408 -22.21 -1.97 -14.69
C TYR A 408 -20.94 -2.61 -15.25
N LEU A 409 -21.05 -3.69 -16.04
CA LEU A 409 -19.87 -4.38 -16.61
C LEU A 409 -19.09 -3.46 -17.56
N VAL A 410 -19.78 -2.64 -18.35
CA VAL A 410 -19.17 -1.62 -19.21
C VAL A 410 -18.40 -0.60 -18.38
N VAL A 411 -18.99 -0.11 -17.30
CA VAL A 411 -18.35 0.85 -16.38
C VAL A 411 -17.12 0.24 -15.72
N ARG A 412 -17.18 -1.02 -15.26
CA ARG A 412 -16.02 -1.73 -14.69
C ARG A 412 -14.87 -1.83 -15.70
N ALA A 413 -15.17 -2.18 -16.95
CA ALA A 413 -14.18 -2.21 -18.02
C ALA A 413 -13.60 -0.82 -18.29
N ALA A 414 -14.46 0.20 -18.36
CA ALA A 414 -14.06 1.57 -18.63
C ALA A 414 -13.17 2.15 -17.52
N LEU A 415 -13.54 1.99 -16.25
CA LEU A 415 -12.72 2.45 -15.11
C LEU A 415 -11.35 1.79 -15.09
N THR A 416 -11.26 0.51 -15.47
CA THR A 416 -10.01 -0.25 -15.49
C THR A 416 -9.11 0.10 -16.68
N LEU A 417 -9.69 0.28 -17.87
CA LEU A 417 -8.93 0.35 -19.12
C LEU A 417 -8.71 1.79 -19.63
N SER A 418 -9.55 2.75 -19.23
CA SER A 418 -9.44 4.16 -19.66
C SER A 418 -8.08 4.81 -19.36
N PRO A 419 -7.38 4.51 -18.25
CA PRO A 419 -6.05 5.07 -17.98
C PRO A 419 -5.00 4.76 -19.05
N ASN A 420 -5.22 3.73 -19.88
CA ASN A 420 -4.30 3.31 -20.95
C ASN A 420 -4.61 3.96 -22.31
N LEU A 421 -5.66 4.78 -22.39
CA LEU A 421 -6.07 5.46 -23.63
C LEU A 421 -5.33 6.79 -23.81
N GLY A 422 -5.48 7.39 -24.99
CA GLY A 422 -5.02 8.76 -25.23
C GLY A 422 -5.68 9.75 -24.26
N THR A 423 -4.89 10.67 -23.71
CA THR A 423 -5.32 11.68 -22.72
C THR A 423 -6.41 12.62 -23.22
N THR A 424 -6.54 12.73 -24.55
CA THR A 424 -7.58 13.54 -25.20
C THR A 424 -8.96 12.86 -25.23
N SER A 425 -9.02 11.54 -24.99
CA SER A 425 -10.26 10.76 -25.04
C SER A 425 -11.18 11.03 -23.84
N GLU A 426 -12.50 10.99 -24.07
CA GLU A 426 -13.47 11.23 -23.00
C GLU A 426 -13.42 10.19 -21.88
N PRO A 427 -13.27 8.87 -22.14
CA PRO A 427 -13.15 7.90 -21.07
C PRO A 427 -11.95 8.13 -20.15
N TRP A 428 -10.80 8.54 -20.72
CA TRP A 428 -9.63 8.91 -19.95
C TRP A 428 -9.92 10.11 -19.03
N LYS A 429 -10.51 11.18 -19.58
CA LYS A 429 -10.84 12.40 -18.82
C LYS A 429 -11.84 12.14 -17.70
N ALA A 430 -12.86 11.33 -17.95
CA ALA A 430 -13.86 10.98 -16.95
C ALA A 430 -13.22 10.20 -15.80
N GLN A 431 -12.44 9.15 -16.09
CA GLN A 431 -11.71 8.40 -15.07
C GLN A 431 -10.72 9.30 -14.30
N HIS A 432 -10.02 10.20 -14.99
CA HIS A 432 -9.06 11.09 -14.36
C HIS A 432 -9.74 12.07 -13.37
N THR A 433 -10.94 12.54 -13.70
CA THR A 433 -11.75 13.40 -12.80
C THR A 433 -12.04 12.68 -11.47
N LEU A 434 -12.36 11.38 -11.53
CA LEU A 434 -12.58 10.58 -10.32
C LEU A 434 -11.29 10.45 -9.51
N LEU A 435 -10.16 10.18 -10.17
CA LEU A 435 -8.86 10.04 -9.52
C LEU A 435 -8.44 11.33 -8.82
N GLU A 436 -8.53 12.48 -9.49
CA GLU A 436 -8.20 13.79 -8.91
C GLU A 436 -9.02 14.06 -7.65
N THR A 437 -10.33 13.75 -7.70
CA THR A 437 -11.25 13.93 -6.56
C THR A 437 -10.88 13.02 -5.38
N LEU A 438 -10.63 11.74 -5.64
CA LEU A 438 -10.34 10.75 -4.59
C LEU A 438 -8.95 10.95 -3.96
N THR A 439 -8.01 11.55 -4.67
CA THR A 439 -6.62 11.70 -4.21
C THR A 439 -6.27 13.11 -3.76
N GLY A 440 -7.18 14.08 -3.93
CA GLY A 440 -6.94 15.49 -3.61
C GLY A 440 -5.89 16.15 -4.51
N ILE A 441 -5.56 15.54 -5.64
CA ILE A 441 -4.62 16.10 -6.63
C ILE A 441 -5.25 17.34 -7.27
N LYS A 442 -4.47 18.42 -7.44
CA LYS A 442 -4.98 19.64 -8.07
C LYS A 442 -5.41 19.35 -9.50
N LYS A 443 -6.59 19.84 -9.88
CA LYS A 443 -7.16 19.69 -11.22
C LYS A 443 -6.17 20.10 -12.30
N GLY A 444 -5.85 19.19 -13.22
CA GLY A 444 -4.89 19.41 -14.32
C GLY A 444 -3.40 19.24 -13.95
N ALA A 445 -3.05 19.04 -12.67
CA ALA A 445 -1.65 18.78 -12.28
C ALA A 445 -1.16 17.40 -12.75
N GLY A 446 -2.09 16.44 -12.92
CA GLY A 446 -1.77 15.11 -13.44
C GLY A 446 -1.27 15.12 -14.88
N GLU A 447 -1.71 16.06 -15.72
CA GLU A 447 -1.37 16.11 -17.16
C GLU A 447 0.13 16.37 -17.42
N LEU A 448 0.80 17.09 -16.50
CA LEU A 448 2.25 17.31 -16.50
C LEU A 448 3.02 16.09 -15.97
N SER A 449 2.43 15.31 -15.06
CA SER A 449 3.04 14.09 -14.51
C SER A 449 3.13 12.94 -15.52
N TRP A 450 2.29 12.90 -16.56
CA TRP A 450 2.33 11.86 -17.61
C TRP A 450 3.37 12.14 -18.71
N GLN A 451 4.04 13.31 -18.68
CA GLN A 451 5.29 13.52 -19.43
C GLN A 451 6.47 12.76 -18.80
N GLN A 452 6.30 12.28 -17.57
CA GLN A 452 7.11 11.20 -17.01
C GLN A 452 6.41 9.88 -17.35
N PRO A 453 7.15 8.80 -17.70
CA PRO A 453 6.55 7.52 -18.02
C PRO A 453 5.54 7.14 -16.94
N PRO A 454 4.37 6.61 -17.34
CA PRO A 454 3.34 6.27 -16.38
C PRO A 454 3.96 5.44 -15.25
N ARG A 455 3.71 5.83 -13.98
CA ARG A 455 4.06 5.01 -12.81
C ARG A 455 3.34 3.64 -12.81
N ALA A 456 2.46 3.43 -13.77
CA ALA A 456 1.53 2.32 -13.85
C ALA A 456 2.03 1.05 -14.59
N PRO A 457 2.81 1.03 -15.68
CA PRO A 457 2.99 -0.23 -16.39
C PRO A 457 4.10 -1.10 -15.79
N LEU A 458 5.05 -0.57 -15.01
CA LEU A 458 6.16 -1.39 -14.46
C LEU A 458 5.91 -1.83 -13.02
N ILE A 459 5.33 -0.96 -12.18
CA ILE A 459 4.98 -1.30 -10.80
C ILE A 459 3.60 -1.97 -10.75
N ASP A 460 2.62 -1.48 -11.51
CA ASP A 460 1.30 -2.12 -11.55
C ASP A 460 1.31 -3.39 -12.40
N ALA A 461 2.21 -3.56 -13.39
CA ALA A 461 2.37 -4.88 -14.02
C ALA A 461 2.75 -5.96 -13.01
N THR A 462 3.39 -5.67 -11.86
CA THR A 462 3.60 -6.69 -10.82
C THR A 462 2.33 -6.99 -10.02
N LYS A 463 1.38 -6.05 -9.91
CA LYS A 463 0.05 -6.27 -9.34
C LYS A 463 -0.90 -6.95 -10.34
N THR A 464 -0.87 -6.58 -11.62
CA THR A 464 -1.54 -7.28 -12.72
C THR A 464 -0.95 -8.68 -12.91
N PHE A 465 0.38 -8.87 -12.75
CA PHE A 465 1.02 -10.18 -12.76
C PHE A 465 0.59 -11.04 -11.57
N ARG A 466 0.44 -10.48 -10.35
CA ARG A 466 -0.07 -11.27 -9.21
C ARG A 466 -1.46 -11.84 -9.45
N GLY A 467 -2.34 -11.12 -10.18
CA GLY A 467 -3.63 -11.65 -10.63
C GLY A 467 -3.56 -12.57 -11.86
N SER A 468 -2.44 -12.56 -12.61
CA SER A 468 -2.29 -13.27 -13.89
C SER A 468 -1.39 -14.52 -13.84
N ILE A 469 -0.85 -14.89 -12.67
CA ILE A 469 -0.06 -16.14 -12.52
C ILE A 469 -0.91 -17.40 -12.83
N GLY A 470 -2.25 -17.28 -12.86
CA GLY A 470 -3.16 -18.34 -13.33
C GLY A 470 -3.44 -18.40 -14.85
N ALA A 471 -3.06 -17.39 -15.64
CA ALA A 471 -3.41 -17.31 -17.07
C ALA A 471 -2.15 -17.21 -17.94
N ARG A 472 -1.34 -18.26 -17.97
CA ARG A 472 -0.32 -18.44 -19.03
C ARG A 472 -1.05 -18.66 -20.35
N SER A 473 -1.25 -17.60 -21.14
CA SER A 473 -1.29 -17.60 -22.63
C SER A 473 -2.03 -16.42 -23.32
N GLY A 474 -2.47 -15.37 -22.61
CA GLY A 474 -3.33 -14.34 -23.24
C GLY A 474 -2.67 -13.02 -23.71
N LEU A 475 -1.61 -12.56 -23.07
CA LEU A 475 -1.13 -11.16 -23.24
C LEU A 475 -0.08 -10.95 -24.35
N ALA A 476 0.30 -12.00 -25.08
CA ALA A 476 1.28 -11.89 -26.16
C ALA A 476 0.72 -11.38 -27.50
N TYR A 477 -0.59 -11.11 -27.60
CA TYR A 477 -1.23 -10.82 -28.90
C TYR A 477 -1.60 -9.35 -29.17
N TRP A 478 -1.38 -8.42 -28.24
CA TRP A 478 -1.80 -7.02 -28.43
C TRP A 478 -0.70 -6.05 -28.91
N VAL A 479 0.45 -6.56 -29.37
CA VAL A 479 1.53 -5.73 -29.96
C VAL A 479 1.65 -5.89 -31.49
N HIS A 480 0.92 -6.82 -32.11
CA HIS A 480 0.81 -6.92 -33.56
C HIS A 480 -0.63 -7.14 -34.00
N THR A 481 -1.39 -6.06 -34.15
CA THR A 481 -2.26 -5.79 -35.31
C THR A 481 -2.58 -4.29 -35.38
#